data_AF-A0A4P5W8B1-F1
#
_entry.id   AF-A0A4P5W8B1-F1
#
_cell.length_a   1.000
_cell.length_b   1.000
_cell.length_c   1.000
_cell.angle_alpha   90.00
_cell.angle_beta   90.00
_cell.angle_gamma   90.00
#
_symmetry.space_group_name_H-M   'P 1'
#
loop_
_entity.id
_entity.type
_entity.pdbx_description
1 polymer ?
#
loop_
_entity_poly.entity_id
_entity_poly.type
_entity_poly.pdbx_seq_one_letter_code
_entity_poly.pdbx_strand_id
1 'polypeptide(L)'
;MLRGVYAAEMPYRDPHTAGPALWALRDLGHENFEASFAVVLGDTQWRKGLECIALAEHRLRFGTSPSLNFGRMPAGYRMSSANNHVIVAAGRRFRGGLAPGLDAAHLPGVPPTGFIGAPTSVDWCGHRWSEWSPADAVPVDLGTGLYRIRGIASGHVVYIGEGAIRERIRAHLAKLRLADHAQGRILASDAPLAVSWVEGPWQRHQRLELENDLIAAHMLAVGRPPVAQFLG
;
A
#
# COMPACT_ATOMS: atom_id res chain seq x y z
N MET A 1 14.30 -15.83 6.40
CA MET A 1 13.79 -15.10 5.22
C MET A 1 14.43 -15.60 3.93
N LEU A 2 15.76 -15.64 3.83
CA LEU A 2 16.48 -16.06 2.63
C LEU A 2 16.31 -17.55 2.25
N ARG A 3 16.00 -18.45 3.20
CA ARG A 3 15.82 -19.89 2.89
C ARG A 3 14.83 -20.16 1.77
N GLY A 4 13.76 -19.36 1.66
CA GLY A 4 12.79 -19.48 0.56
C GLY A 4 13.33 -18.96 -0.77
N VAL A 5 14.05 -17.84 -0.75
CA VAL A 5 14.69 -17.24 -1.95
C VAL A 5 15.74 -18.19 -2.53
N TYR A 6 16.49 -18.89 -1.67
CA TYR A 6 17.51 -19.86 -2.09
C TYR A 6 16.97 -21.29 -2.28
N ALA A 7 15.66 -21.52 -2.21
CA ALA A 7 15.09 -22.86 -2.44
C ALA A 7 15.04 -23.23 -3.93
N ALA A 8 14.83 -24.52 -4.21
CA ALA A 8 14.59 -25.03 -5.56
C ALA A 8 13.27 -24.50 -6.15
N GLU A 9 12.22 -24.44 -5.34
CA GLU A 9 10.92 -23.89 -5.74
C GLU A 9 10.75 -22.43 -5.28
N MET A 10 9.97 -21.66 -6.04
CA MET A 10 9.61 -20.29 -5.67
C MET A 10 8.86 -20.24 -4.32
N PRO A 11 9.26 -19.37 -3.37
CA PRO A 11 8.52 -19.22 -2.11
C PRO A 11 7.13 -18.63 -2.35
N TYR A 12 6.22 -18.78 -1.38
CA TYR A 12 4.95 -18.04 -1.41
C TYR A 12 5.20 -16.55 -1.13
N ARG A 13 4.28 -15.66 -1.56
CA ARG A 13 4.45 -14.20 -1.37
C ARG A 13 4.19 -13.73 0.05
N ASP A 14 3.70 -14.60 0.94
CA ASP A 14 3.60 -14.34 2.37
C ASP A 14 4.68 -15.15 3.10
N PRO A 15 5.36 -14.58 4.12
CA PRO A 15 5.05 -13.30 4.75
C PRO A 15 5.66 -12.07 4.05
N HIS A 16 6.42 -12.24 2.97
CA HIS A 16 7.12 -11.13 2.31
C HIS A 16 6.88 -11.08 0.81
N THR A 17 6.20 -10.03 0.36
CA THR A 17 5.79 -9.83 -1.04
C THR A 17 6.94 -9.92 -2.04
N ALA A 18 8.15 -9.51 -1.66
CA ALA A 18 9.33 -9.52 -2.52
C ALA A 18 10.00 -10.89 -2.67
N GLY A 19 9.69 -11.88 -1.81
CA GLY A 19 10.35 -13.19 -1.81
C GLY A 19 10.31 -13.91 -3.16
N PRO A 20 9.14 -14.04 -3.82
CA PRO A 20 9.04 -14.62 -5.15
C PRO A 20 9.88 -13.91 -6.21
N ALA A 21 9.95 -12.58 -6.15
CA ALA A 21 10.69 -11.79 -7.13
C ALA A 21 12.21 -11.88 -6.92
N LEU A 22 12.67 -11.95 -5.68
CA LEU A 22 14.09 -12.22 -5.36
C LEU A 22 14.50 -13.62 -5.84
N TRP A 23 13.64 -14.63 -5.68
CA TRP A 23 13.87 -15.98 -6.21
C TRP A 23 14.02 -15.95 -7.74
N ALA A 24 13.15 -15.20 -8.44
CA ALA A 24 13.21 -15.04 -9.89
C ALA A 24 14.47 -14.31 -10.36
N LEU A 25 14.90 -13.25 -9.65
CA LEU A 25 16.17 -12.58 -9.97
C LEU A 25 17.37 -13.54 -9.84
N ARG A 26 17.38 -14.39 -8.82
CA ARG A 26 18.43 -15.41 -8.66
C ARG A 26 18.41 -16.41 -9.82
N ASP A 27 17.23 -16.88 -10.22
CA ASP A 27 17.07 -17.78 -11.37
C ASP A 27 17.56 -17.13 -12.68
N LEU A 28 17.46 -15.81 -12.79
CA LEU A 28 18.02 -15.01 -13.88
C LEU A 28 19.53 -14.70 -13.76
N GLY A 29 20.23 -15.27 -12.77
CA GLY A 29 21.68 -15.11 -12.59
C GLY A 29 22.12 -14.00 -11.63
N HIS A 30 21.20 -13.39 -10.87
CA HIS A 30 21.57 -12.47 -9.78
C HIS A 30 21.85 -13.26 -8.49
N GLU A 31 23.08 -13.71 -8.31
CA GLU A 31 23.42 -14.74 -7.31
C GLU A 31 23.61 -14.23 -5.87
N ASN A 32 23.95 -12.96 -5.68
CA ASN A 32 24.30 -12.41 -4.37
C ASN A 32 23.37 -11.26 -3.97
N PHE A 33 22.58 -11.48 -2.93
CA PHE A 33 21.81 -10.43 -2.27
C PHE A 33 22.47 -10.02 -0.96
N GLU A 34 22.60 -8.71 -0.75
CA GLU A 34 23.03 -8.14 0.52
C GLU A 34 21.81 -7.58 1.27
N ALA A 35 21.90 -7.58 2.60
CA ALA A 35 20.89 -6.98 3.45
C ALA A 35 21.56 -6.08 4.49
N SER A 36 21.01 -4.89 4.68
CA SER A 36 21.35 -3.98 5.77
C SER A 36 20.07 -3.62 6.52
N PHE A 37 20.20 -3.33 7.80
CA PHE A 37 19.07 -2.96 8.65
C PHE A 37 19.47 -1.79 9.56
N ALA A 38 18.47 -0.98 9.90
CA ALA A 38 18.58 0.05 10.91
C ALA A 38 17.57 -0.24 12.02
N VAL A 39 17.99 -0.11 13.28
CA VAL A 39 17.08 -0.20 14.43
C VAL A 39 16.41 1.15 14.60
N VAL A 40 15.08 1.15 14.62
CA VAL A 40 14.25 2.34 14.81
C VAL A 40 13.57 2.24 16.18
N LEU A 41 13.69 3.30 16.98
CA LEU A 41 12.91 3.45 18.21
C LEU A 41 11.49 3.90 17.88
N GLY A 42 10.49 3.32 18.56
CA GLY A 42 9.08 3.63 18.37
C GLY A 42 8.24 2.39 18.12
N ASP A 43 6.97 2.61 17.78
CA ASP A 43 6.04 1.52 17.48
C ASP A 43 6.09 1.10 15.99
N THR A 44 5.29 0.09 15.65
CA THR A 44 5.20 -0.39 14.26
C THR A 44 4.64 0.66 13.30
N GLN A 45 3.77 1.55 13.77
CA GLN A 45 3.16 2.58 12.94
C GLN A 45 4.21 3.62 12.55
N TRP A 46 5.00 4.09 13.52
CA TRP A 46 6.12 4.99 13.33
C TRP A 46 7.17 4.40 12.37
N ARG A 47 7.62 3.16 12.63
CA ARG A 47 8.59 2.47 11.77
C ARG A 47 8.09 2.39 10.32
N LYS A 48 6.84 1.98 10.10
CA LYS A 48 6.24 1.91 8.75
C LYS A 48 6.10 3.30 8.10
N GLY A 49 5.83 4.34 8.88
CA GLY A 49 5.85 5.72 8.39
C GLY A 49 7.23 6.14 7.86
N LEU A 50 8.31 5.78 8.56
CA LEU A 50 9.68 6.00 8.08
C LEU A 50 10.02 5.16 6.85
N GLU A 51 9.54 3.91 6.78
CA GLU A 51 9.65 3.07 5.57
C GLU A 51 9.00 3.78 4.36
N CYS A 52 7.83 4.40 4.54
CA CYS A 52 7.19 5.18 3.47
C CYS A 52 8.04 6.36 3.01
N ILE A 53 8.63 7.12 3.94
CA ILE A 53 9.54 8.23 3.60
C ILE A 53 10.73 7.72 2.79
N ALA A 54 11.41 6.66 3.24
CA ALA A 54 12.59 6.14 2.56
C ALA A 54 12.26 5.67 1.12
N LEU A 55 11.09 5.06 0.93
CA LEU A 55 10.62 4.66 -0.40
C LEU A 55 10.25 5.86 -1.29
N ALA A 56 9.60 6.88 -0.72
CA ALA A 56 9.27 8.10 -1.44
C ALA A 56 10.53 8.88 -1.84
N GLU A 57 11.53 8.98 -0.95
CA GLU A 57 12.81 9.62 -1.24
C GLU A 57 13.54 8.92 -2.39
N HIS A 58 13.60 7.59 -2.37
CA HIS A 58 14.14 6.81 -3.49
C HIS A 58 13.38 7.13 -4.79
N ARG A 59 12.05 7.09 -4.75
CA ARG A 59 11.22 7.34 -5.93
C ARG A 59 11.40 8.75 -6.49
N LEU A 60 11.54 9.76 -5.63
CA LEU A 60 11.84 11.13 -6.04
C LEU A 60 13.25 11.27 -6.64
N ARG A 61 14.25 10.62 -6.02
CA ARG A 61 15.64 10.70 -6.45
C ARG A 61 15.88 10.01 -7.79
N PHE A 62 15.26 8.85 -8.02
CA PHE A 62 15.52 8.00 -9.18
C PHE A 62 14.39 8.03 -10.23
N GLY A 63 13.28 8.71 -9.94
CA GLY A 63 12.11 8.77 -10.83
C GLY A 63 11.38 7.43 -11.01
N THR A 64 11.70 6.42 -10.20
CA THR A 64 11.16 5.06 -10.31
C THR A 64 11.07 4.38 -8.95
N SER A 65 10.18 3.40 -8.83
CA SER A 65 10.14 2.51 -7.66
C SER A 65 11.37 1.62 -7.58
N PRO A 66 11.81 1.26 -6.36
CA PRO A 66 12.65 0.09 -6.17
C PRO A 66 12.04 -1.14 -6.86
N SER A 67 12.89 -1.98 -7.45
CA SER A 67 12.48 -3.02 -8.42
C SER A 67 11.37 -3.94 -7.92
N LEU A 68 11.46 -4.39 -6.67
CA LEU A 68 10.59 -5.45 -6.12
C LEU A 68 9.60 -4.95 -5.07
N ASN A 69 9.72 -3.69 -4.66
CA ASN A 69 8.74 -3.07 -3.78
C ASN A 69 7.40 -2.97 -4.52
N PHE A 70 6.31 -3.05 -3.75
CA PHE A 70 4.93 -3.01 -4.27
C PHE A 70 4.47 -4.19 -5.14
N GLY A 71 5.26 -5.27 -5.20
CA GLY A 71 4.83 -6.56 -5.74
C GLY A 71 4.97 -6.72 -7.25
N ARG A 72 5.94 -6.02 -7.85
CA ARG A 72 6.36 -6.26 -9.23
C ARG A 72 7.13 -7.58 -9.37
N MET A 73 7.20 -8.09 -10.60
CA MET A 73 7.93 -9.30 -10.98
C MET A 73 8.87 -9.04 -12.17
N PRO A 74 10.05 -9.70 -12.20
CA PRO A 74 10.85 -9.79 -13.42
C PRO A 74 10.05 -10.42 -14.58
N ALA A 75 10.25 -9.92 -15.79
CA ALA A 75 9.61 -10.45 -17.00
C ALA A 75 9.85 -11.95 -17.16
N GLY A 76 8.80 -12.70 -17.54
CA GLY A 76 8.86 -14.15 -17.70
C GLY A 76 8.57 -14.94 -16.41
N TYR A 77 8.23 -14.27 -15.31
CA TYR A 77 7.91 -14.93 -14.04
C TYR A 77 6.55 -14.51 -13.48
N ARG A 78 5.77 -15.50 -13.08
CA ARG A 78 4.52 -15.28 -12.35
C ARG A 78 4.76 -15.35 -10.85
N MET A 79 4.25 -14.37 -10.11
CA MET A 79 4.28 -14.36 -8.65
C MET A 79 3.42 -15.50 -8.07
N SER A 80 3.94 -16.17 -7.04
CA SER A 80 3.20 -17.17 -6.25
C SER A 80 1.97 -16.58 -5.53
N SER A 81 1.04 -17.44 -5.10
CA SER A 81 -0.06 -17.02 -4.23
C SER A 81 0.42 -16.59 -2.84
N ALA A 82 -0.51 -15.98 -2.09
CA ALA A 82 -0.46 -15.91 -0.63
C ALA A 82 -0.47 -17.32 0.01
N ASN A 83 -0.07 -17.41 1.28
CA ASN A 83 -0.03 -18.67 2.05
C ASN A 83 -0.78 -18.55 3.38
N ASN A 84 -2.05 -18.18 3.31
CA ASN A 84 -2.93 -18.09 4.48
C ASN A 84 -4.06 -19.14 4.40
N HIS A 85 -4.70 -19.39 5.55
CA HIS A 85 -5.74 -20.42 5.68
C HIS A 85 -6.91 -20.23 4.69
N VAL A 86 -7.28 -18.99 4.37
CA VAL A 86 -8.37 -18.69 3.42
C VAL A 86 -7.99 -19.15 2.01
N ILE A 87 -6.77 -18.85 1.55
CA ILE A 87 -6.29 -19.25 0.24
C ILE A 87 -6.09 -20.76 0.15
N VAL A 88 -5.59 -21.38 1.22
CA VAL A 88 -5.42 -22.84 1.33
C VAL A 88 -6.76 -23.55 1.28
N ALA A 89 -7.72 -23.15 2.11
CA ALA A 89 -9.05 -23.76 2.17
C ALA A 89 -9.82 -23.60 0.85
N ALA A 90 -9.60 -22.50 0.12
CA ALA A 90 -10.19 -22.28 -1.19
C ALA A 90 -9.50 -23.07 -2.33
N GLY A 91 -8.45 -23.84 -2.06
CA GLY A 91 -7.69 -24.57 -3.09
C GLY A 91 -6.95 -23.65 -4.09
N ARG A 92 -6.78 -22.36 -3.75
CA ARG A 92 -6.18 -21.35 -4.64
C ARG A 92 -4.69 -21.14 -4.39
N ARG A 93 -4.08 -21.98 -3.55
CA ARG A 93 -2.65 -21.91 -3.24
C ARG A 93 -1.84 -22.47 -4.40
N PHE A 94 -0.91 -21.69 -4.96
CA PHE A 94 -0.05 -22.13 -6.05
C PHE A 94 1.37 -21.54 -5.92
N ARG A 95 2.35 -22.34 -6.37
CA ARG A 95 3.73 -21.89 -6.57
C ARG A 95 3.80 -21.12 -7.89
N GLY A 96 4.43 -19.95 -7.87
CA GLY A 96 4.74 -19.22 -9.09
C GLY A 96 5.93 -19.86 -9.81
N GLY A 97 6.51 -19.17 -10.77
CA GLY A 97 7.63 -19.68 -11.57
C GLY A 97 7.68 -19.05 -12.95
N LEU A 98 8.38 -19.69 -13.88
CA LEU A 98 8.40 -19.30 -15.27
C LEU A 98 6.98 -19.30 -15.85
N ALA A 99 6.62 -18.21 -16.51
CA ALA A 99 5.33 -18.07 -17.16
C ALA A 99 5.49 -17.24 -18.44
N PRO A 100 4.92 -17.68 -19.57
CA PRO A 100 4.94 -16.90 -20.79
C PRO A 100 4.07 -15.65 -20.65
N GLY A 101 4.51 -14.56 -21.27
CA GLY A 101 3.74 -13.32 -21.38
C GLY A 101 4.06 -12.27 -20.31
N LEU A 102 3.39 -11.13 -20.44
CA LEU A 102 3.47 -10.01 -19.51
C LEU A 102 2.08 -9.79 -18.89
N ASP A 103 2.07 -9.54 -17.59
CA ASP A 103 0.90 -9.17 -16.81
C ASP A 103 1.12 -7.84 -16.09
N ALA A 104 0.15 -7.41 -15.29
CA ALA A 104 0.21 -6.14 -14.55
C ALA A 104 1.45 -6.02 -13.64
N ALA A 105 1.97 -7.12 -13.07
CA ALA A 105 3.14 -7.09 -12.19
C ALA A 105 4.45 -6.78 -12.93
N HIS A 106 4.44 -6.87 -14.26
CA HIS A 106 5.58 -6.56 -15.13
C HIS A 106 5.55 -5.12 -15.65
N LEU A 107 4.42 -4.43 -15.50
CA LEU A 107 4.29 -3.06 -15.98
C LEU A 107 5.13 -2.10 -15.11
N PRO A 108 5.65 -1.01 -15.69
CA PRO A 108 6.41 -0.02 -14.94
C PRO A 108 5.58 0.61 -13.82
N GLY A 109 6.28 1.13 -12.81
CA GLY A 109 5.66 1.97 -11.78
C GLY A 109 5.21 3.31 -12.34
N VAL A 110 4.55 4.11 -11.51
CA VAL A 110 4.22 5.50 -11.81
C VAL A 110 5.14 6.43 -11.01
N PRO A 111 5.58 7.57 -11.59
CA PRO A 111 6.39 8.53 -10.85
C PRO A 111 5.57 9.18 -9.72
N PRO A 112 6.22 9.62 -8.62
CA PRO A 112 5.58 10.51 -7.66
C PRO A 112 5.04 11.77 -8.34
N THR A 113 3.96 12.34 -7.80
CA THR A 113 3.30 13.51 -8.39
C THR A 113 3.18 14.68 -7.42
N GLY A 114 3.23 15.89 -7.99
CA GLY A 114 2.93 17.15 -7.30
C GLY A 114 3.87 17.54 -6.15
N PHE A 115 3.42 18.51 -5.37
CA PHE A 115 4.17 19.06 -4.22
C PHE A 115 3.62 18.56 -2.89
N ILE A 116 4.46 18.55 -1.87
CA ILE A 116 4.04 18.33 -0.49
C ILE A 116 3.33 19.60 -0.02
N GLY A 117 2.03 19.48 0.21
CA GLY A 117 1.18 20.55 0.72
C GLY A 117 0.31 20.05 1.89
N ALA A 118 -0.73 20.82 2.21
CA ALA A 118 -1.68 20.43 3.25
C ALA A 118 -2.40 19.12 2.87
N PRO A 119 -2.41 18.08 3.73
CA PRO A 119 -3.07 16.80 3.44
C PRO A 119 -4.58 16.89 3.17
N THR A 120 -5.20 18.03 3.46
CA THR A 120 -6.61 18.31 3.21
C THR A 120 -6.88 19.03 1.90
N SER A 121 -5.83 19.47 1.19
CA SER A 121 -5.96 20.25 -0.06
C SER A 121 -6.54 19.43 -1.20
N VAL A 122 -7.28 20.09 -2.10
CA VAL A 122 -7.91 19.47 -3.28
C VAL A 122 -6.90 19.00 -4.32
N ASP A 123 -5.70 19.58 -4.32
CA ASP A 123 -4.60 19.31 -5.26
C ASP A 123 -3.42 18.56 -4.62
N TRP A 124 -3.62 18.02 -3.41
CA TRP A 124 -2.54 17.43 -2.60
C TRP A 124 -1.82 16.30 -3.34
N CYS A 125 -0.48 16.38 -3.39
CA CYS A 125 0.40 15.46 -4.13
C CYS A 125 0.03 15.33 -5.63
N GLY A 126 -0.46 16.42 -6.23
CA GLY A 126 -0.72 16.49 -7.66
C GLY A 126 -1.96 15.72 -8.13
N HIS A 127 -2.76 15.21 -7.19
CA HIS A 127 -4.04 14.57 -7.49
C HIS A 127 -5.17 15.58 -7.37
N ARG A 128 -6.17 15.47 -8.26
CA ARG A 128 -7.44 16.20 -8.14
C ARG A 128 -8.39 15.41 -7.26
N TRP A 129 -8.28 15.62 -5.97
CA TRP A 129 -9.14 14.98 -4.99
C TRP A 129 -10.58 15.49 -5.13
N SER A 130 -11.56 14.62 -4.89
CA SER A 130 -12.95 15.03 -4.74
C SER A 130 -13.11 16.01 -3.57
N GLU A 131 -14.20 16.77 -3.60
CA GLU A 131 -14.72 17.40 -2.40
C GLU A 131 -14.92 16.37 -1.28
N TRP A 132 -14.88 16.85 -0.05
CA TRP A 132 -15.09 16.00 1.13
C TRP A 132 -16.58 15.66 1.25
N SER A 133 -16.91 14.36 1.24
CA SER A 133 -18.27 13.86 1.49
C SER A 133 -18.33 13.08 2.81
N PRO A 134 -19.49 13.02 3.50
CA PRO A 134 -19.68 12.08 4.60
C PRO A 134 -19.33 10.65 4.17
N ALA A 135 -18.63 9.92 5.04
CA ALA A 135 -18.10 8.59 4.69
C ALA A 135 -19.20 7.54 4.41
N ASP A 136 -20.41 7.76 4.90
CA ASP A 136 -21.60 6.93 4.64
C ASP A 136 -22.40 7.35 3.38
N ALA A 137 -22.03 8.48 2.75
CA ALA A 137 -22.70 9.07 1.59
C ALA A 137 -21.87 8.96 0.30
N VAL A 138 -20.95 8.00 0.23
CA VAL A 138 -20.06 7.78 -0.93
C VAL A 138 -20.86 7.27 -2.14
N PRO A 139 -20.60 7.78 -3.37
CA PRO A 139 -21.31 7.33 -4.58
C PRO A 139 -21.27 5.81 -4.80
N VAL A 140 -22.32 5.29 -5.41
CA VAL A 140 -22.52 3.85 -5.60
C VAL A 140 -21.62 3.26 -6.67
N ASP A 141 -21.27 4.08 -7.66
CA ASP A 141 -20.53 3.76 -8.89
C ASP A 141 -19.05 4.14 -8.83
N LEU A 142 -18.50 4.43 -7.65
CA LEU A 142 -17.06 4.66 -7.51
C LEU A 142 -16.27 3.41 -7.87
N GLY A 143 -15.30 3.60 -8.75
CA GLY A 143 -14.34 2.60 -9.15
C GLY A 143 -13.18 2.46 -8.17
N THR A 144 -12.00 2.22 -8.74
CA THR A 144 -10.77 1.93 -8.01
C THR A 144 -9.83 3.12 -8.05
N GLY A 145 -9.15 3.38 -6.94
CA GLY A 145 -8.25 4.51 -6.84
C GLY A 145 -7.66 4.69 -5.45
N LEU A 146 -7.43 5.94 -5.08
CA LEU A 146 -6.90 6.36 -3.80
C LEU A 146 -7.99 7.08 -3.02
N TYR A 147 -7.96 6.97 -1.70
CA TYR A 147 -8.89 7.67 -0.82
C TYR A 147 -8.20 8.09 0.47
N ARG A 148 -8.73 9.15 1.08
CA ARG A 148 -8.29 9.67 2.37
C ARG A 148 -9.50 9.93 3.25
N ILE A 149 -9.39 9.62 4.54
CA ILE A 149 -10.44 9.78 5.53
C ILE A 149 -9.99 10.82 6.55
N ARG A 150 -10.90 11.70 6.97
CA ARG A 150 -10.68 12.68 8.04
C ARG A 150 -11.81 12.62 9.07
N GLY A 151 -11.52 13.04 10.30
CA GLY A 151 -12.57 13.41 11.24
C GLY A 151 -13.20 14.74 10.82
N ILE A 152 -14.53 14.85 10.86
CA ILE A 152 -15.24 16.10 10.50
C ILE A 152 -14.94 17.19 11.52
N ALA A 153 -14.99 16.86 12.82
CA ALA A 153 -14.74 17.83 13.88
C ALA A 153 -13.26 18.20 13.99
N SER A 154 -12.35 17.22 13.89
CA SER A 154 -10.90 17.47 13.99
C SER A 154 -10.33 18.07 12.70
N GLY A 155 -10.95 17.83 11.55
CA GLY A 155 -10.47 18.29 10.24
C GLY A 155 -9.18 17.61 9.77
N HIS A 156 -8.60 16.70 10.57
CA HIS A 156 -7.33 16.03 10.29
C HIS A 156 -7.51 14.75 9.50
N VAL A 157 -6.60 14.48 8.55
CA VAL A 157 -6.55 13.19 7.85
C VAL A 157 -6.11 12.10 8.84
N VAL A 158 -6.95 11.08 9.00
CA VAL A 158 -6.73 9.98 9.94
C VAL A 158 -6.32 8.68 9.25
N TYR A 159 -6.59 8.55 7.94
CA TYR A 159 -6.28 7.35 7.17
C TYR A 159 -6.09 7.66 5.68
N ILE A 160 -5.18 6.96 5.01
CA ILE A 160 -4.96 7.00 3.56
C ILE A 160 -4.99 5.55 3.05
N GLY A 161 -5.66 5.32 1.91
CA GLY A 161 -5.86 3.99 1.36
C GLY A 161 -5.93 3.92 -0.16
N GLU A 162 -5.79 2.70 -0.67
CA GLU A 162 -6.11 2.35 -2.05
C GLU A 162 -7.14 1.21 -2.17
N GLY A 163 -7.71 1.08 -3.38
CA GLY A 163 -8.49 -0.08 -3.79
C GLY A 163 -9.84 0.29 -4.37
N ALA A 164 -10.77 -0.66 -4.34
CA ALA A 164 -12.18 -0.42 -4.68
C ALA A 164 -12.79 0.48 -3.59
N ILE A 165 -12.95 1.77 -3.91
CA ILE A 165 -12.98 2.85 -2.91
C ILE A 165 -14.15 2.67 -1.96
N ARG A 166 -15.35 2.42 -2.50
CA ARG A 166 -16.58 2.25 -1.73
C ARG A 166 -16.52 1.05 -0.79
N GLU A 167 -16.08 -0.12 -1.28
CA GLU A 167 -15.95 -1.35 -0.50
C GLU A 167 -14.97 -1.17 0.65
N ARG A 168 -13.86 -0.46 0.40
CA ARG A 168 -12.84 -0.17 1.41
C ARG A 168 -13.35 0.79 2.48
N ILE A 169 -14.07 1.84 2.10
CA ILE A 169 -14.70 2.78 3.05
C ILE A 169 -15.74 2.05 3.90
N ARG A 170 -16.60 1.22 3.30
CA ARG A 170 -17.56 0.39 4.04
C ARG A 170 -16.90 -0.54 5.03
N ALA A 171 -15.80 -1.18 4.64
CA ALA A 171 -15.03 -2.04 5.54
C ALA A 171 -14.46 -1.24 6.73
N HIS A 172 -14.03 -0.01 6.51
CA HIS A 172 -13.60 0.88 7.59
C HIS A 172 -14.76 1.29 8.50
N LEU A 173 -15.91 1.69 7.95
CA LEU A 173 -17.11 2.02 8.72
C LEU A 173 -17.62 0.85 9.55
N ALA A 174 -17.54 -0.38 9.03
CA ALA A 174 -17.91 -1.58 9.79
C ALA A 174 -17.04 -1.77 11.04
N LYS A 175 -15.75 -1.41 10.98
CA LYS A 175 -14.82 -1.53 12.11
C LYS A 175 -15.12 -0.57 13.26
N LEU A 176 -15.81 0.56 13.02
CA LEU A 176 -16.18 1.50 14.09
C LEU A 176 -17.05 0.83 15.17
N ARG A 177 -17.76 -0.25 14.80
CA ARG A 177 -18.63 -1.01 15.71
C ARG A 177 -17.91 -2.14 16.45
N LEU A 178 -16.63 -2.37 16.16
CA LEU A 178 -15.84 -3.44 16.75
C LEU A 178 -14.98 -2.88 17.89
N ALA A 179 -15.44 -3.02 19.13
CA ALA A 179 -14.79 -2.44 20.31
C ALA A 179 -13.30 -2.86 20.45
N ASP A 180 -12.96 -4.09 20.08
CA ASP A 180 -11.60 -4.62 20.22
C ASP A 180 -10.71 -4.38 18.99
N HIS A 181 -11.24 -3.74 17.93
CA HIS A 181 -10.47 -3.48 16.72
C HIS A 181 -9.65 -2.20 16.88
N ALA A 182 -8.31 -2.29 16.91
CA ALA A 182 -7.40 -1.15 17.14
C ALA A 182 -7.68 0.04 16.19
N GLN A 183 -7.67 -0.19 14.88
CA GLN A 183 -8.05 0.84 13.90
C GLN A 183 -9.48 1.36 14.07
N GLY A 184 -10.44 0.49 14.42
CA GLY A 184 -11.85 0.84 14.58
C GLY A 184 -12.06 1.82 15.72
N ARG A 185 -11.40 1.60 16.86
CA ARG A 185 -11.43 2.52 18.02
C ARG A 185 -10.94 3.92 17.67
N ILE A 186 -9.83 4.02 16.94
CA ILE A 186 -9.28 5.33 16.53
C ILE A 186 -10.22 6.04 15.56
N LEU A 187 -10.74 5.32 14.55
CA LEU A 187 -11.70 5.89 13.62
C LEU A 187 -13.00 6.32 14.32
N ALA A 188 -13.45 5.58 15.33
CA ALA A 188 -14.62 5.93 16.12
C ALA A 188 -14.39 7.19 16.98
N SER A 189 -13.19 7.40 17.52
CA SER A 189 -12.88 8.62 18.28
C SER A 189 -12.84 9.90 17.44
N ASP A 190 -12.59 9.78 16.12
CA ASP A 190 -12.61 10.90 15.18
C ASP A 190 -13.94 11.02 14.40
N ALA A 191 -14.93 10.17 14.70
CA ALA A 191 -16.24 10.21 14.05
C ALA A 191 -17.03 11.49 14.45
N PRO A 192 -17.90 12.03 13.58
CA PRO A 192 -18.24 11.52 12.24
C PRO A 192 -17.11 11.74 11.23
N LEU A 193 -17.01 10.83 10.26
CA LEU A 193 -15.91 10.80 9.29
C LEU A 193 -16.34 11.37 7.94
N ALA A 194 -15.42 12.08 7.29
CA ALA A 194 -15.52 12.48 5.90
C ALA A 194 -14.44 11.81 5.05
N VAL A 195 -14.72 11.63 3.77
CA VAL A 195 -13.83 10.99 2.81
C VAL A 195 -13.70 11.83 1.54
N SER A 196 -12.52 11.77 0.95
CA SER A 196 -12.18 12.40 -0.32
C SER A 196 -11.34 11.40 -1.12
N TRP A 197 -11.53 11.35 -2.44
CA TRP A 197 -10.98 10.30 -3.27
C TRP A 197 -10.51 10.79 -4.64
N VAL A 198 -9.74 9.94 -5.32
CA VAL A 198 -9.35 10.10 -6.72
C VAL A 198 -9.36 8.73 -7.40
N GLU A 199 -10.05 8.65 -8.54
CA GLU A 199 -10.05 7.46 -9.39
C GLU A 199 -8.93 7.53 -10.42
N GLY A 200 -8.41 6.38 -10.82
CA GLY A 200 -7.39 6.33 -11.86
C GLY A 200 -7.20 4.93 -12.43
N PRO A 201 -6.69 4.82 -13.67
CA PRO A 201 -6.49 3.54 -14.37
C PRO A 201 -5.27 2.75 -13.86
N TRP A 202 -4.85 3.02 -12.63
CA TRP A 202 -3.63 2.47 -12.05
C TRP A 202 -3.76 0.99 -11.74
N GLN A 203 -2.71 0.25 -12.05
CA GLN A 203 -2.52 -1.11 -11.59
C GLN A 203 -2.36 -1.16 -10.07
N ARG A 204 -2.53 -2.34 -9.48
CA ARG A 204 -2.44 -2.50 -8.03
C ARG A 204 -1.09 -2.03 -7.45
N HIS A 205 0.04 -2.37 -8.07
CA HIS A 205 1.35 -1.93 -7.58
C HIS A 205 1.51 -0.41 -7.69
N GLN A 206 1.01 0.20 -8.77
CA GLN A 206 1.02 1.64 -8.96
C GLN A 206 0.17 2.36 -7.90
N ARG A 207 -0.96 1.80 -7.47
CA ARG A 207 -1.73 2.39 -6.37
C ARG A 207 -1.03 2.26 -5.01
N LEU A 208 -0.34 1.15 -4.76
CA LEU A 208 0.47 1.00 -3.54
C LEU A 208 1.65 1.98 -3.52
N GLU A 209 2.25 2.24 -4.67
CA GLU A 209 3.27 3.28 -4.85
C GLU A 209 2.73 4.67 -4.49
N LEU A 210 1.58 5.05 -5.05
CA LEU A 210 0.95 6.35 -4.78
C LEU A 210 0.45 6.45 -3.33
N GLU A 211 -0.15 5.40 -2.77
CA GLU A 211 -0.53 5.34 -1.35
C GLU A 211 0.69 5.56 -0.44
N ASN A 212 1.81 4.90 -0.75
CA ASN A 212 3.06 5.09 -0.02
C ASN A 212 3.53 6.55 -0.07
N ASP A 213 3.54 7.16 -1.26
CA ASP A 213 3.95 8.54 -1.45
C ASP A 213 3.05 9.51 -0.66
N LEU A 214 1.74 9.26 -0.62
CA LEU A 214 0.78 10.06 0.18
C LEU A 214 1.02 9.93 1.69
N ILE A 215 1.31 8.72 2.18
CA ILE A 215 1.64 8.51 3.60
C ILE A 215 2.95 9.20 3.95
N ALA A 216 3.96 9.13 3.07
CA ALA A 216 5.21 9.86 3.22
C ALA A 216 5.00 11.38 3.24
N ALA A 217 4.19 11.91 2.33
CA ALA A 217 3.84 13.33 2.31
C ALA A 217 3.11 13.77 3.58
N HIS A 218 2.21 12.93 4.12
CA HIS A 218 1.57 13.20 5.40
C HIS A 218 2.58 13.19 6.55
N MET A 219 3.49 12.22 6.59
CA MET A 219 4.58 12.18 7.57
C MET A 219 5.41 13.46 7.55
N LEU A 220 5.78 13.94 6.36
CA LEU A 220 6.59 15.14 6.20
C LEU A 220 5.84 16.42 6.58
N ALA A 221 4.53 16.49 6.29
CA ALA A 221 3.70 17.65 6.60
C ALA A 221 3.26 17.72 8.08
N VAL A 222 3.02 16.57 8.72
CA VAL A 222 2.38 16.48 10.06
C VAL A 222 3.33 15.91 11.12
N GLY A 223 4.48 15.38 10.73
CA GLY A 223 5.48 14.77 11.63
C GLY A 223 5.12 13.38 12.14
N ARG A 224 4.05 12.76 11.63
CA ARG A 224 3.60 11.42 12.02
C ARG A 224 2.71 10.79 10.94
N PRO A 225 2.53 9.46 10.92
CA PRO A 225 1.61 8.84 9.98
C PRO A 225 0.16 9.18 10.39
N PRO A 226 -0.81 9.07 9.47
CA PRO A 226 -2.22 9.20 9.86
C PRO A 226 -2.54 8.25 11.01
N VAL A 227 -3.26 8.73 12.03
CA VAL A 227 -3.37 8.04 13.34
C VAL A 227 -4.00 6.65 13.25
N ALA A 228 -4.82 6.37 12.24
CA ALA A 228 -5.42 5.05 12.00
C ALA A 228 -4.63 4.19 10.98
N GLN A 229 -3.52 4.68 10.45
CA GLN A 229 -2.69 4.00 9.44
C GLN A 229 -1.97 2.79 10.05
N PHE A 230 -1.81 1.69 9.32
CA PHE A 230 -1.04 0.50 9.75
C PHE A 230 -1.53 -0.26 10.99
N LEU A 231 -2.77 -0.03 11.45
CA LEU A 231 -3.36 -0.63 12.66
C LEU A 231 -4.46 -1.68 12.38
N GLY A 232 -4.58 -2.12 11.12
CA GLY A 232 -5.57 -3.10 10.69
C GLY A 232 -4.97 -4.32 10.03
#